data_AF-A0A662EL26-F1
#
_entry.id   AF-A0A662EL26-F1
#
_cell.length_a   1.000
_cell.length_b   1.000
_cell.length_c   1.000
_cell.angle_alpha   90.00
_cell.angle_beta   90.00
_cell.angle_gamma   90.00
#
_symmetry.space_group_name_H-M   'P 1'
#
loop_
_entity.id
_entity.type
_entity.pdbx_description
1 polymer ?
#
loop_
_entity_poly.entity_id
_entity_poly.type
_entity_poly.pdbx_seq_one_letter_code
_entity_poly.pdbx_strand_id
1 'polypeptide(L)'
;MTVVLAILVALALGAGYSAWRASSQLRRGAKQLDATWKEVEQALAARERALQGFLSTLGSLGLVPQGRRELERALMEARRARASGPGALAEADERLKIALRAVYGGLPRVRPPALKEAQNALAEAEDELDLARHRYNELVVDWNRLLVRWSYRILARRLDVSRREPYLLPGEEEEFARQRGPVL
;
A
#
# COMPACT_ATOMS: atom_id res chain seq x y z
N MET A 1 -11.22 -17.44 52.58
CA MET A 1 -9.96 -17.73 51.84
C MET A 1 -10.20 -18.48 50.54
N THR A 2 -10.94 -19.60 50.54
CA THR A 2 -11.25 -20.41 49.33
C THR A 2 -11.95 -19.63 48.22
N VAL A 3 -12.97 -18.82 48.57
CA VAL A 3 -13.69 -17.98 47.60
C VAL A 3 -12.78 -16.92 46.96
N VAL A 4 -11.96 -16.26 47.77
CA VAL A 4 -10.98 -15.26 47.27
C VAL A 4 -9.96 -15.93 46.34
N LEU A 5 -9.47 -17.11 46.70
CA LEU A 5 -8.55 -17.88 45.86
C LEU A 5 -9.20 -18.29 44.54
N ALA A 6 -10.45 -18.76 44.56
CA ALA A 6 -11.19 -19.12 43.36
C ALA A 6 -11.41 -17.93 42.43
N ILE A 7 -11.74 -16.76 42.97
CA ILE A 7 -11.86 -15.51 42.19
C ILE A 7 -10.52 -15.11 41.57
N LEU A 8 -9.42 -15.17 42.32
CA LEU A 8 -8.09 -14.86 41.81
C LEU A 8 -7.66 -15.81 40.68
N VAL A 9 -7.93 -17.11 40.82
CA VAL A 9 -7.66 -18.11 39.78
C VAL A 9 -8.51 -17.85 38.54
N ALA A 10 -9.80 -17.57 38.69
CA ALA A 10 -10.68 -17.23 37.57
C ALA A 10 -10.23 -15.97 36.84
N LEU A 11 -9.82 -14.92 37.56
CA LEU A 11 -9.26 -13.69 36.98
C LEU A 11 -7.95 -13.96 36.24
N ALA A 12 -7.05 -14.78 36.80
CA ALA A 12 -5.79 -15.15 36.16
C ALA A 12 -6.02 -15.93 34.86
N LEU A 13 -6.94 -16.91 34.87
CA LEU A 13 -7.31 -17.67 33.68
C LEU A 13 -7.96 -16.78 32.61
N GLY A 14 -8.87 -15.89 33.02
CA GLY A 14 -9.52 -14.92 32.12
C GLY A 14 -8.50 -13.96 31.48
N ALA A 15 -7.58 -13.41 32.27
CA ALA A 15 -6.51 -12.55 31.78
C ALA A 15 -5.56 -13.30 30.83
N GLY A 16 -5.19 -14.53 31.17
CA GLY A 16 -4.36 -15.40 30.33
C GLY A 16 -5.00 -15.71 28.98
N TYR A 17 -6.28 -16.08 28.97
CA TYR A 17 -7.03 -16.33 27.75
C TYR A 17 -7.15 -15.08 26.87
N SER A 18 -7.44 -13.92 27.48
CA SER A 18 -7.51 -12.63 26.77
C SER A 18 -6.17 -12.26 26.13
N ALA A 19 -5.07 -12.37 26.87
CA ALA A 19 -3.73 -12.11 26.36
C ALA A 19 -3.34 -13.06 25.22
N TRP A 20 -3.68 -14.36 25.35
CA TRP A 20 -3.45 -15.34 24.29
C TRP A 20 -4.23 -14.99 23.02
N ARG A 21 -5.53 -14.69 23.13
CA ARG A 21 -6.38 -14.30 22.00
C ARG A 21 -5.85 -13.05 21.29
N ALA A 22 -5.51 -12.02 22.05
CA ALA A 22 -4.95 -10.77 21.52
C ALA A 22 -3.60 -11.00 20.83
N SER A 23 -2.72 -11.83 21.40
CA SER A 23 -1.42 -12.16 20.79
C SER A 23 -1.57 -12.94 19.47
N SER A 24 -2.53 -13.87 19.41
CA SER A 24 -2.87 -14.60 18.18
C SER A 24 -3.43 -13.67 17.11
N GLN A 25 -4.28 -12.71 17.49
CA GLN A 25 -4.81 -11.70 16.57
C GLN A 25 -3.69 -10.81 16.01
N LEU A 26 -2.77 -10.33 16.85
CA LEU A 26 -1.62 -9.52 16.42
C LEU A 26 -0.72 -10.27 15.44
N ARG A 27 -0.38 -11.53 15.72
CA ARG A 27 0.46 -12.35 14.82
C ARG A 27 -0.21 -12.59 13.47
N ARG A 28 -1.52 -12.85 13.46
CA ARG A 28 -2.28 -13.05 12.21
C ARG A 28 -2.37 -11.75 11.40
N GLY A 29 -2.70 -10.64 12.06
CA GLY A 29 -2.75 -9.32 11.41
C GLY A 29 -1.40 -8.90 10.82
N ALA A 30 -0.30 -9.11 11.54
CA ALA A 30 1.05 -8.84 11.02
C ALA A 30 1.38 -9.68 9.77
N LYS A 31 1.08 -10.99 9.80
CA LYS A 31 1.25 -11.86 8.62
C LYS A 31 0.39 -11.44 7.44
N GLN A 32 -0.86 -11.03 7.69
CA GLN A 32 -1.77 -10.56 6.66
C GLN A 32 -1.26 -9.26 6.02
N LEU A 33 -0.77 -8.33 6.83
CA LEU A 33 -0.12 -7.11 6.35
C LEU A 33 1.08 -7.42 5.46
N ASP A 34 1.98 -8.30 5.91
CA ASP A 34 3.14 -8.70 5.11
C ASP A 34 2.72 -9.38 3.79
N ALA A 35 1.66 -10.17 3.79
CA ALA A 35 1.11 -10.79 2.58
C ALA A 35 0.55 -9.74 1.61
N THR A 36 -0.30 -8.82 2.09
CA THR A 36 -0.84 -7.75 1.24
C THR A 36 0.20 -6.76 0.75
N TRP A 37 1.26 -6.52 1.53
CA TRP A 37 2.39 -5.72 1.04
C TRP A 37 3.11 -6.42 -0.11
N LYS A 38 3.31 -7.75 -0.04
CA LYS A 38 3.88 -8.52 -1.16
C LYS A 38 3.00 -8.44 -2.42
N GLU A 39 1.68 -8.40 -2.29
CA GLU A 39 0.78 -8.15 -3.43
C GLU A 39 1.05 -6.78 -4.06
N VAL A 40 1.17 -5.72 -3.24
CA VAL A 40 1.54 -4.37 -3.71
C VAL A 40 2.89 -4.40 -4.42
N GLU A 41 3.89 -5.10 -3.87
CA GLU A 41 5.21 -5.23 -4.48
C GLU A 41 5.21 -5.92 -5.85
N GLN A 42 4.34 -6.92 -6.02
CA GLN A 42 4.14 -7.61 -7.30
C GLN A 42 3.43 -6.70 -8.31
N ALA A 43 2.39 -5.98 -7.89
CA ALA A 43 1.67 -5.03 -8.72
C ALA A 43 2.57 -3.86 -9.16
N LEU A 44 3.41 -3.33 -8.26
CA LEU A 44 4.44 -2.33 -8.59
C LEU A 44 5.41 -2.84 -9.66
N ALA A 45 5.86 -4.10 -9.54
CA ALA A 45 6.75 -4.71 -10.53
C ALA A 45 6.05 -4.95 -11.88
N ALA A 46 4.75 -5.21 -11.88
CA ALA A 46 3.95 -5.30 -13.11
C ALA A 46 3.80 -3.94 -13.79
N ARG A 47 3.41 -2.90 -13.02
CA ARG A 47 3.32 -1.52 -13.52
C ARG A 47 4.65 -1.02 -14.07
N GLU A 48 5.75 -1.30 -13.38
CA GLU A 48 7.09 -0.93 -13.85
C GLU A 48 7.40 -1.55 -15.22
N ARG A 49 7.14 -2.84 -15.40
CA ARG A 49 7.33 -3.53 -16.68
C ARG A 49 6.44 -2.95 -17.78
N ALA A 50 5.17 -2.68 -17.47
CA ALA A 50 4.24 -2.07 -18.42
C ALA A 50 4.66 -0.65 -18.81
N LEU A 51 5.13 0.14 -17.85
CA LEU A 51 5.64 1.49 -18.08
C LEU A 51 6.91 1.48 -18.95
N GLN A 52 7.83 0.54 -18.71
CA GLN A 52 9.00 0.34 -19.57
C GLN A 52 8.61 -0.02 -21.00
N GLY A 53 7.62 -0.92 -21.17
CA GLY A 53 7.06 -1.26 -22.47
C GLY A 53 6.50 -0.02 -23.18
N PHE A 54 5.68 0.76 -22.46
CA PHE A 54 5.13 2.02 -22.97
C PHE A 54 6.20 3.04 -23.36
N LEU A 55 7.22 3.26 -22.52
CA LEU A 55 8.35 4.15 -22.81
C LEU A 55 9.14 3.70 -24.05
N SER A 56 9.36 2.39 -24.20
CA SER A 56 10.00 1.80 -25.37
C SER A 56 9.20 2.07 -26.65
N THR A 57 7.88 1.86 -26.60
CA THR A 57 6.97 2.16 -27.72
C THR A 57 6.94 3.64 -28.07
N LEU A 58 6.92 4.54 -27.08
CA LEU A 58 7.04 5.98 -27.34
C LEU A 58 8.35 6.33 -28.02
N GLY A 59 9.44 5.67 -27.61
CA GLY A 59 10.76 5.84 -28.20
C GLY A 59 10.84 5.38 -29.65
N SER A 60 10.32 4.19 -29.96
CA SER A 60 10.34 3.66 -31.33
C SER A 60 9.48 4.50 -32.29
N LEU A 61 8.40 5.11 -31.79
CA LEU A 61 7.53 5.99 -32.56
C LEU A 61 8.00 7.46 -32.59
N GLY A 62 9.05 7.82 -31.83
CA GLY A 62 9.56 9.19 -31.74
C GLY A 62 8.58 10.18 -31.10
N LEU A 63 7.67 9.70 -30.24
CA LEU A 63 6.60 10.52 -29.65
C LEU A 63 7.05 11.17 -28.34
N VAL A 64 6.59 12.39 -28.10
CA VAL A 64 6.71 13.13 -26.82
C VAL A 64 8.10 13.03 -26.16
N PRO A 65 9.22 13.34 -26.87
CA PRO A 65 10.57 13.04 -26.39
C PRO A 65 10.92 13.71 -25.05
N GLN A 66 10.40 14.91 -24.79
CA GLN A 66 10.57 15.58 -23.49
C GLN A 66 9.76 14.90 -22.39
N GLY A 67 8.45 14.69 -22.62
CA GLY A 67 7.57 14.01 -21.67
C GLY A 67 8.05 12.59 -21.33
N ARG A 68 8.61 11.87 -22.31
CA ARG A 68 9.22 10.55 -22.10
C ARG A 68 10.38 10.61 -21.11
N ARG A 69 11.29 11.58 -21.25
CA ARG A 69 12.43 11.77 -20.33
C ARG A 69 11.97 12.15 -18.92
N GLU A 70 10.94 12.98 -18.81
CA GLU A 70 10.34 13.34 -17.52
C GLU A 70 9.68 12.12 -16.85
N LEU A 71 8.96 11.30 -17.63
CA LEU A 71 8.36 10.06 -17.16
C LEU A 71 9.41 9.04 -16.71
N GLU A 72 10.52 8.88 -17.46
CA GLU A 72 11.66 8.05 -17.07
C GLU A 72 12.28 8.51 -15.74
N ARG A 73 12.43 9.83 -15.53
CA ARG A 73 12.94 10.39 -14.27
C ARG A 73 12.00 10.11 -13.11
N ALA A 74 10.69 10.34 -13.29
CA ALA A 74 9.70 10.05 -12.26
C ALA A 74 9.64 8.56 -11.90
N LEU A 75 9.81 7.66 -12.88
CA LEU A 75 9.93 6.23 -12.62
C LEU A 75 11.16 5.90 -11.75
N MET A 76 12.30 6.53 -12.05
CA MET A 76 13.51 6.36 -11.24
C MET A 76 13.35 6.90 -9.82
N GLU A 77 12.63 8.00 -9.63
CA GLU A 77 12.26 8.53 -8.32
C GLU A 77 11.38 7.54 -7.55
N ALA A 78 10.33 7.00 -8.17
CA ALA A 78 9.45 6.00 -7.55
C ALA A 78 10.22 4.75 -7.10
N ARG A 79 11.15 4.26 -7.93
CA ARG A 79 12.03 3.14 -7.56
C ARG A 79 12.89 3.43 -6.34
N ARG A 80 13.45 4.64 -6.24
CA ARG A 80 14.26 5.05 -5.09
C ARG A 80 13.39 5.18 -3.84
N ALA A 81 12.22 5.79 -3.97
CA ALA A 81 11.27 6.00 -2.88
C ALA A 81 10.73 4.68 -2.29
N ARG A 82 10.65 3.62 -3.10
CA ARG A 82 10.28 2.27 -2.63
C ARG A 82 11.15 1.77 -1.47
N ALA A 83 12.43 2.12 -1.45
CA ALA A 83 13.34 1.75 -0.35
C ALA A 83 13.13 2.61 0.92
N SER A 84 12.49 3.78 0.78
CA SER A 84 12.25 4.72 1.88
C SER A 84 10.96 4.44 2.64
N GLY A 85 9.99 3.75 2.03
CA GLY A 85 8.75 3.31 2.69
C GLY A 85 7.49 3.59 1.86
N PRO A 86 6.33 3.03 2.26
CA PRO A 86 5.04 3.24 1.59
C PRO A 86 4.63 4.71 1.39
N GLY A 87 4.89 5.59 2.38
CA GLY A 87 4.51 7.00 2.29
C GLY A 87 5.33 7.77 1.25
N ALA A 88 6.66 7.62 1.31
CA ALA A 88 7.57 8.19 0.31
C ALA A 88 7.26 7.67 -1.10
N LEU A 89 6.93 6.38 -1.22
CA LEU A 89 6.52 5.79 -2.49
C LEU A 89 5.23 6.42 -3.01
N ALA A 90 4.25 6.69 -2.15
CA ALA A 90 3.00 7.36 -2.55
C ALA A 90 3.24 8.75 -3.15
N GLU A 91 4.13 9.55 -2.54
CA GLU A 91 4.50 10.86 -3.08
C GLU A 91 5.18 10.77 -4.45
N ALA A 92 6.11 9.82 -4.60
CA ALA A 92 6.80 9.62 -5.87
C ALA A 92 5.85 9.10 -6.96
N ASP A 93 4.89 8.26 -6.58
CA ASP A 93 3.86 7.76 -7.47
C ASP A 93 2.92 8.86 -7.97
N GLU A 94 2.59 9.86 -7.14
CA GLU A 94 1.81 11.01 -7.60
C GLU A 94 2.57 11.82 -8.64
N ARG A 95 3.88 12.06 -8.44
CA ARG A 95 4.73 12.72 -9.45
C ARG A 95 4.80 11.92 -10.74
N LEU A 96 4.88 10.58 -10.63
CA LEU A 96 4.84 9.69 -11.77
C LEU A 96 3.51 9.79 -12.53
N LYS A 97 2.37 9.84 -11.83
CA LYS A 97 1.04 10.05 -12.43
C LYS A 97 0.92 11.42 -13.10
N ILE A 98 1.54 12.48 -12.56
CA ILE A 98 1.57 13.81 -13.18
C ILE A 98 2.38 13.76 -14.49
N ALA A 99 3.58 13.16 -14.47
CA ALA A 99 4.40 13.02 -15.67
C ALA A 99 3.70 12.17 -16.75
N LEU A 100 2.99 11.11 -16.34
CA LEU A 100 2.22 10.26 -17.25
C LEU A 100 1.06 11.03 -17.90
N ARG A 101 0.34 11.84 -17.13
CA ARG A 101 -0.71 12.73 -17.65
C ARG A 101 -0.16 13.72 -18.70
N ALA A 102 1.01 14.31 -18.45
CA ALA A 102 1.66 15.20 -19.40
C ALA A 102 2.03 14.48 -20.71
N VAL A 103 2.55 13.25 -20.62
CA VAL A 103 2.82 12.38 -21.77
C VAL A 103 1.54 12.11 -22.56
N TYR A 104 0.44 11.73 -21.90
CA TYR A 104 -0.84 11.49 -22.57
C TYR A 104 -1.40 12.74 -23.24
N GLY A 105 -1.25 13.91 -22.64
CA GLY A 105 -1.66 15.19 -23.24
C GLY A 105 -0.92 15.54 -24.53
N GLY A 106 0.30 15.03 -24.72
CA GLY A 106 1.10 15.25 -25.94
C GLY A 106 0.92 14.19 -27.03
N LEU A 107 0.08 13.17 -26.84
CA LEU A 107 -0.08 12.08 -27.81
C LEU A 107 -0.94 12.50 -29.02
N PRO A 108 -0.69 11.92 -30.22
CA PRO A 108 -1.52 12.16 -31.39
C PRO A 108 -2.95 11.63 -31.17
N ARG A 109 -3.95 12.32 -31.75
CA ARG A 109 -5.36 11.90 -31.68
C ARG A 109 -5.56 10.48 -32.24
N VAL A 110 -4.93 10.20 -33.40
CA VAL A 110 -4.93 8.87 -34.01
C VAL A 110 -3.69 8.12 -33.53
N ARG A 111 -3.89 7.22 -32.57
CA ARG A 111 -2.82 6.44 -31.95
C ARG A 111 -2.54 5.16 -32.76
N PRO A 112 -1.27 4.86 -33.08
CA PRO A 112 -0.89 3.58 -33.68
C PRO A 112 -1.33 2.38 -32.82
N PRO A 113 -1.61 1.21 -33.42
CA PRO A 113 -2.04 0.02 -32.67
C PRO A 113 -1.10 -0.36 -31.53
N ALA A 114 0.21 -0.41 -31.78
CA ALA A 114 1.22 -0.73 -30.77
C ALA A 114 1.19 0.24 -29.56
N LEU A 115 0.89 1.52 -29.79
CA LEU A 115 0.76 2.50 -28.71
C LEU A 115 -0.48 2.23 -27.86
N LYS A 116 -1.60 1.87 -28.50
CA LYS A 116 -2.84 1.52 -27.78
C LYS A 116 -2.65 0.27 -26.93
N GLU A 117 -1.99 -0.74 -27.47
CA GLU A 117 -1.67 -1.98 -26.73
C GLU A 117 -0.81 -1.68 -25.50
N ALA A 118 0.24 -0.88 -25.64
CA ALA A 118 1.10 -0.49 -24.52
C ALA A 118 0.35 0.35 -23.47
N GLN A 119 -0.58 1.22 -23.89
CA GLN A 119 -1.43 1.96 -22.96
C GLN A 119 -2.42 1.07 -22.22
N ASN A 120 -3.01 0.08 -22.90
CA ASN A 120 -3.94 -0.86 -22.26
C ASN A 120 -3.21 -1.72 -21.22
N ALA A 121 -2.02 -2.23 -21.54
CA ALA A 121 -1.21 -3.01 -20.59
C ALA A 121 -0.78 -2.17 -19.38
N LEU A 122 -0.49 -0.88 -19.59
CA LEU A 122 -0.18 0.03 -18.50
C LEU A 122 -1.42 0.31 -17.63
N ALA A 123 -2.58 0.58 -18.24
CA ALA A 123 -3.82 0.79 -17.52
C ALA A 123 -4.21 -0.41 -16.66
N GLU A 124 -4.14 -1.63 -17.21
CA GLU A 124 -4.41 -2.87 -16.46
C GLU A 124 -3.47 -3.02 -15.26
N ALA A 125 -2.19 -2.70 -15.42
CA ALA A 125 -1.23 -2.75 -14.32
C ALA A 125 -1.43 -1.63 -13.28
N GLU A 126 -1.93 -0.46 -13.67
CA GLU A 126 -2.30 0.61 -12.74
C GLU A 126 -3.55 0.25 -11.94
N ASP A 127 -4.56 -0.36 -12.58
CA ASP A 127 -5.76 -0.84 -11.90
C ASP A 127 -5.43 -1.92 -10.85
N GLU A 128 -4.57 -2.88 -11.19
CA GLU A 128 -4.12 -3.92 -10.24
C GLU A 128 -3.36 -3.31 -9.05
N LEU A 129 -2.51 -2.31 -9.31
CA LEU A 129 -1.81 -1.58 -8.25
C LEU A 129 -2.77 -0.81 -7.34
N ASP A 130 -3.77 -0.13 -7.92
CA ASP A 130 -4.75 0.62 -7.15
C ASP A 130 -5.58 -0.31 -6.25
N LEU A 131 -5.98 -1.48 -6.75
CA LEU A 131 -6.65 -2.51 -5.95
C LEU A 131 -5.77 -3.06 -4.82
N ALA A 132 -4.52 -3.42 -5.11
CA ALA A 132 -3.58 -3.93 -4.11
C ALA A 132 -3.28 -2.88 -3.02
N ARG A 133 -3.06 -1.62 -3.43
CA ARG A 133 -2.85 -0.48 -2.55
C ARG A 133 -4.05 -0.25 -1.64
N HIS A 134 -5.26 -0.29 -2.20
CA HIS A 134 -6.47 -0.12 -1.42
C HIS A 134 -6.60 -1.19 -0.33
N ARG A 135 -6.44 -2.48 -0.68
CA ARG A 135 -6.49 -3.60 0.29
C ARG A 135 -5.42 -3.48 1.38
N TYR A 136 -4.20 -3.09 1.02
CA TYR A 136 -3.12 -2.86 1.98
C TYR A 136 -3.47 -1.73 2.96
N ASN A 137 -3.90 -0.58 2.45
CA ASN A 137 -4.21 0.60 3.27
C ASN A 137 -5.36 0.33 4.24
N GLU A 138 -6.38 -0.40 3.80
CA GLU A 138 -7.47 -0.85 4.64
C GLU A 138 -6.96 -1.62 5.88
N LEU A 139 -6.11 -2.61 5.66
CA LEU A 139 -5.53 -3.40 6.75
C LEU A 139 -4.60 -2.57 7.63
N VAL A 140 -3.80 -1.67 7.05
CA VAL A 140 -2.90 -0.79 7.82
C VAL A 140 -3.69 0.14 8.75
N VAL A 141 -4.78 0.73 8.27
CA VAL A 141 -5.62 1.61 9.09
C VAL A 141 -6.24 0.83 10.25
N ASP A 142 -6.81 -0.35 10.00
CA ASP A 142 -7.39 -1.19 11.06
C ASP A 142 -6.33 -1.66 12.07
N TRP A 143 -5.16 -2.05 11.56
CA TRP A 143 -4.01 -2.43 12.37
C TRP A 143 -3.55 -1.28 13.28
N ASN A 144 -3.38 -0.09 12.72
CA ASN A 144 -2.92 1.08 13.45
C ASN A 144 -3.95 1.52 14.51
N ARG A 145 -5.25 1.44 14.19
CA ARG A 145 -6.35 1.67 15.15
C ARG A 145 -6.32 0.67 16.29
N LEU A 146 -6.12 -0.61 16.00
CA LEU A 146 -6.00 -1.66 17.02
C LEU A 146 -4.85 -1.38 18.00
N LEU A 147 -3.71 -0.89 17.48
CA LEU A 147 -2.55 -0.53 18.29
C LEU A 147 -2.70 0.77 19.11
N VAL A 148 -3.78 1.55 18.92
CA VAL A 148 -4.10 2.68 19.82
C VAL A 148 -4.44 2.19 21.22
N ARG A 149 -5.12 1.04 21.34
CA ARG A 149 -5.57 0.49 22.62
C ARG A 149 -4.37 0.09 23.50
N TRP A 150 -4.36 0.52 24.76
CA TRP A 150 -3.22 0.30 25.67
C TRP A 150 -2.85 -1.17 25.88
N SER A 151 -3.83 -2.06 25.99
CA SER A 151 -3.63 -3.51 26.13
C SER A 151 -2.88 -4.10 24.93
N TYR A 152 -3.26 -3.70 23.72
CA TYR A 152 -2.60 -4.11 22.49
C TYR A 152 -1.21 -3.51 22.36
N ARG A 153 -0.97 -2.29 22.84
CA ARG A 153 0.35 -1.65 22.81
C ARG A 153 1.40 -2.38 23.64
N ILE A 154 1.02 -2.89 24.82
CA ILE A 154 1.91 -3.68 25.67
C ILE A 154 2.26 -5.01 24.98
N LEU A 155 1.25 -5.70 24.45
CA LEU A 155 1.45 -6.95 23.75
C LEU A 155 2.27 -6.77 22.47
N ALA A 156 2.04 -5.69 21.73
CA ALA A 156 2.77 -5.36 20.51
C ALA A 156 4.27 -5.17 20.78
N ARG A 157 4.63 -4.46 21.86
CA ARG A 157 6.04 -4.34 22.31
C ARG A 157 6.67 -5.69 22.63
N ARG A 158 5.93 -6.60 23.29
CA ARG A 158 6.42 -7.96 23.61
C ARG A 158 6.58 -8.83 22.36
N LEU A 159 5.77 -8.60 21.34
CA LEU A 159 5.77 -9.35 20.08
C LEU A 159 6.63 -8.70 18.98
N ASP A 160 7.30 -7.60 19.30
CA ASP A 160 8.07 -6.77 18.37
C ASP A 160 7.28 -6.37 17.10
N VAL A 161 6.01 -5.99 17.29
CA VAL A 161 5.18 -5.48 16.21
C VAL A 161 4.87 -4.01 16.45
N SER A 162 4.99 -3.21 15.40
CA SER A 162 4.79 -1.77 15.42
C SER A 162 3.66 -1.36 14.47
N ARG A 163 3.31 -0.06 14.51
CA ARG A 163 2.45 0.55 13.50
C ARG A 163 3.09 0.43 12.13
N ARG A 164 2.26 0.35 11.10
CA ARG A 164 2.71 0.33 9.70
C ARG A 164 2.36 1.65 9.03
N GLU A 165 3.22 2.07 8.13
CA GLU A 165 2.98 3.25 7.30
C GLU A 165 1.99 2.89 6.19
N PRO A 166 0.94 3.69 5.97
CA PRO A 166 0.03 3.48 4.85
C PRO A 166 0.69 3.90 3.53
N TYR A 167 0.27 3.29 2.43
CA TYR A 167 0.56 3.77 1.08
C TYR A 167 -0.49 4.83 0.72
N LEU A 168 -0.38 5.99 1.33
CA LEU A 168 -1.24 7.16 1.10
C LEU A 168 -0.38 8.42 1.09
N LEU A 169 -0.86 9.49 0.45
CA LEU A 169 -0.18 10.77 0.58
C LEU A 169 -0.32 11.30 2.03
N PRO A 170 0.66 12.09 2.51
CA PRO A 170 0.56 12.74 3.81
C PRO A 170 -0.76 13.53 3.95
N GLY A 171 -1.54 13.20 4.98
CA GLY A 171 -2.83 13.86 5.27
C GLY A 171 -4.06 13.16 4.68
N GLU A 172 -3.91 12.19 3.77
CA GLU A 172 -5.06 11.44 3.21
C GLU A 172 -5.59 10.35 4.16
N GLU A 173 -4.86 10.01 5.23
CA GLU A 173 -5.23 8.95 6.16
C GLU A 173 -6.62 9.16 6.79
N GLU A 174 -6.92 10.39 7.20
CA GLU A 174 -8.20 10.74 7.83
C GLU A 174 -9.36 10.71 6.83
N GLU A 175 -9.09 11.07 5.57
CA GLU A 175 -10.09 11.02 4.52
C GLU A 175 -10.39 9.57 4.10
N PHE A 176 -9.34 8.78 3.87
CA PHE A 176 -9.45 7.35 3.60
C PHE A 176 -10.20 6.61 4.73
N ALA A 177 -9.89 6.96 5.98
CA ALA A 177 -10.58 6.45 7.17
C ALA A 177 -12.07 6.80 7.22
N ARG A 178 -12.47 7.97 6.68
CA ARG A 178 -13.86 8.44 6.62
C ARG A 178 -14.65 7.78 5.49
N GLN A 179 -14.05 7.67 4.30
CA GLN A 179 -14.71 7.13 3.11
C GLN A 179 -15.10 5.65 3.27
N ARG A 180 -14.38 4.88 4.10
CA ARG A 180 -14.64 3.46 4.37
C ARG A 180 -15.91 3.19 5.19
N GLY A 181 -16.45 4.18 5.89
CA GLY A 181 -17.54 3.99 6.86
C GLY A 181 -17.10 3.30 8.17
N PRO A 182 -18.01 3.14 9.16
CA PRO A 182 -17.68 2.48 10.42
C PRO A 182 -17.38 0.99 10.19
N VAL A 183 -16.35 0.50 10.89
CA VAL A 183 -16.07 -0.95 10.97
C VAL A 183 -17.20 -1.58 11.79
N LEU A 184 -18.06 -2.39 11.14
CA LEU A 184 -19.11 -3.18 11.80
C LEU A 184 -18.51 -4.24 12.73
#